data_AF-A0A650CPG9-F1
#
_entry.id   AF-A0A650CPG9-F1
#
_cell.length_a   1.000
_cell.length_b   1.000
_cell.length_c   1.000
_cell.angle_alpha   90.00
_cell.angle_beta   90.00
_cell.angle_gamma   90.00
#
_symmetry.space_group_name_H-M   'P 1'
#
loop_
_entity.id
_entity.type
_entity.pdbx_description
1 polymer ?
#
loop_
_entity_poly.entity_id
_entity_poly.type
_entity_poly.pdbx_seq_one_letter_code
_entity_poly.pdbx_strand_id
1 'polypeptide(L)'
;MITITLSSDKFAVLHFLQEHKRVLRSFRNITITKDERILIKDREYHLIKKEVTLFDVIYTLARPSILGKNTLVFRFSVLPKNSGCTISVSTKPEKFENEIDEKKFMEEFSIFQTEVLAVAKPILTMSVPRDKIPEIIELAISRSLGNIILLWFSSKDYKYVRVKVKNGELVEKIGDFEDISTDPVNVIVKQLAET
;
A
#
# COMPACT_ATOMS: atom_id res chain seq x y z
N MET A 1 -2.65 3.85 23.73
CA MET A 1 -3.19 4.35 22.44
C MET A 1 -2.01 4.86 21.63
N ILE A 2 -1.85 4.43 20.38
CA ILE A 2 -0.81 4.95 19.48
C ILE A 2 -1.44 5.83 18.41
N THR A 3 -0.70 6.83 17.96
CA THR A 3 -1.17 7.83 17.01
C THR A 3 -0.22 7.91 15.83
N ILE A 4 -0.70 7.57 14.63
CA ILE A 4 0.06 7.63 13.37
C ILE A 4 -0.39 8.84 12.56
N THR A 5 0.53 9.63 12.01
CA THR A 5 0.20 10.77 11.14
C THR A 5 0.58 10.48 9.70
N LEU A 6 -0.36 10.72 8.78
CA LEU A 6 -0.19 10.52 7.34
C LEU A 6 -0.44 11.82 6.60
N SER A 7 0.43 12.17 5.65
CA SER A 7 0.21 13.25 4.68
C SER A 7 -0.68 12.75 3.52
N SER A 8 -1.89 12.30 3.83
CA SER A 8 -2.88 11.81 2.86
C SER A 8 -4.30 12.21 3.25
N ASP A 9 -5.19 12.27 2.27
CA ASP A 9 -6.60 12.52 2.50
C ASP A 9 -7.27 11.38 3.28
N LYS A 10 -8.35 11.73 3.99
CA LYS A 10 -9.07 10.83 4.90
C LYS A 10 -9.66 9.61 4.19
N PHE A 11 -10.13 9.77 2.96
CA PHE A 11 -10.77 8.69 2.24
C PHE A 11 -9.77 7.66 1.76
N ALA A 12 -8.60 8.08 1.27
CA ALA A 12 -7.50 7.17 0.94
C ALA A 12 -7.02 6.39 2.17
N VAL A 13 -6.93 7.04 3.33
CA VAL A 13 -6.57 6.38 4.59
C VAL A 13 -7.63 5.38 5.03
N LEU A 14 -8.92 5.75 5.00
CA LEU A 14 -10.02 4.82 5.31
C LEU A 14 -10.07 3.66 4.31
N HIS A 15 -9.74 3.88 3.04
CA HIS A 15 -9.69 2.84 2.03
C HIS A 15 -8.56 1.85 2.32
N PHE A 16 -7.35 2.32 2.63
CA PHE A 16 -6.26 1.46 3.07
C PHE A 16 -6.63 0.66 4.32
N LEU A 17 -7.23 1.32 5.32
CA LEU A 17 -7.65 0.67 6.55
C LEU A 17 -8.73 -0.41 6.32
N GLN A 18 -9.35 -0.52 5.15
CA GLN A 18 -10.25 -1.64 4.87
C GLN A 18 -9.50 -2.94 4.50
N GLU A 19 -8.25 -2.83 4.08
CA GLU A 19 -7.35 -3.94 3.74
C GLU A 19 -6.72 -4.55 4.99
N HIS A 20 -7.57 -5.12 5.84
CA HIS A 20 -7.21 -5.63 7.17
C HIS A 20 -5.93 -6.48 7.19
N LYS A 21 -5.68 -7.34 6.19
CA LYS A 21 -4.46 -8.17 6.18
C LYS A 21 -3.20 -7.33 6.01
N ARG A 22 -3.21 -6.33 5.13
CA ARG A 22 -2.08 -5.40 4.94
C ARG A 22 -1.85 -4.57 6.19
N VAL A 23 -2.92 -4.02 6.76
CA VAL A 23 -2.85 -3.26 8.01
C VAL A 23 -2.28 -4.12 9.13
N LEU A 24 -2.77 -5.35 9.30
CA LEU A 24 -2.33 -6.28 10.33
C LEU A 24 -0.88 -6.74 10.14
N ARG A 25 -0.33 -6.79 8.90
CA ARG A 25 1.11 -7.05 8.67
C ARG A 25 2.01 -6.02 9.34
N SER A 26 1.49 -4.83 9.64
CA SER A 26 2.24 -3.76 10.31
C SER A 26 2.44 -4.03 11.81
N PHE A 27 1.83 -5.06 12.39
CA PHE A 27 2.05 -5.44 13.78
C PHE A 27 3.15 -6.49 13.88
N ARG A 28 4.13 -6.26 14.76
CA ARG A 28 5.32 -7.12 14.93
C ARG A 28 5.00 -8.55 15.31
N ASN A 29 3.89 -8.74 16.03
CA ASN A 29 3.47 -10.04 16.56
C ASN A 29 2.38 -10.72 15.72
N ILE A 30 2.04 -10.15 14.55
CA ILE A 30 1.05 -10.70 13.62
C ILE A 30 1.76 -11.12 12.33
N THR A 31 1.58 -12.38 11.94
CA THR A 31 2.08 -12.92 10.68
C THR A 31 0.90 -13.23 9.77
N ILE A 32 0.96 -12.78 8.52
CA ILE A 32 0.03 -13.21 7.47
C ILE A 32 0.74 -14.27 6.62
N THR A 33 0.23 -15.49 6.60
CA THR A 33 0.83 -16.59 5.83
C THR A 33 0.63 -16.40 4.32
N LYS A 34 1.34 -17.18 3.49
CA LYS A 34 1.11 -17.22 2.03
C LYS A 34 -0.34 -17.57 1.67
N ASP A 35 -0.95 -18.48 2.44
CA ASP A 35 -2.38 -18.81 2.30
C ASP A 35 -3.31 -17.79 2.95
N GLU A 36 -2.79 -16.58 3.24
CA GLU A 36 -3.55 -15.44 3.73
C GLU A 36 -4.27 -15.67 5.08
N ARG A 37 -3.70 -16.54 5.94
CA ARG A 37 -4.14 -16.81 7.32
C ARG A 37 -3.48 -15.83 8.28
N ILE A 38 -4.20 -15.44 9.33
CA ILE A 38 -3.72 -14.50 10.36
C ILE A 38 -3.21 -15.30 11.56
N LEU A 39 -1.90 -15.28 11.80
CA LEU A 39 -1.26 -15.90 12.95
C LEU A 39 -0.83 -14.83 13.95
N ILE A 40 -1.20 -15.01 15.22
CA ILE A 40 -0.80 -14.13 16.32
C ILE A 40 -0.16 -15.01 17.39
N LYS A 41 1.14 -14.84 17.62
CA LYS A 41 1.94 -15.74 18.48
C LYS A 41 1.71 -17.22 18.11
N ASP A 42 1.86 -17.54 16.82
CA ASP A 42 1.72 -18.88 16.22
C ASP A 42 0.32 -19.52 16.36
N ARG A 43 -0.69 -18.73 16.71
CA ARG A 43 -2.09 -19.19 16.82
C ARG A 43 -2.92 -18.55 15.73
N GLU A 44 -3.73 -19.36 15.07
CA GLU A 44 -4.61 -18.90 14.00
C GLU A 44 -5.82 -18.14 14.54
N TYR A 45 -6.06 -16.97 13.97
CA TYR A 45 -7.19 -16.10 14.23
C TYR A 45 -7.95 -15.84 12.93
N HIS A 46 -9.27 -15.79 13.01
CA HIS A 46 -10.15 -15.56 11.87
C HIS A 46 -10.82 -14.19 12.00
N LEU A 47 -10.86 -13.42 10.91
CA LEU A 47 -11.66 -12.21 10.86
C LEU A 47 -13.14 -12.61 10.87
N ILE A 48 -13.85 -12.23 11.94
CA ILE A 48 -15.28 -12.52 12.09
C ILE A 48 -16.16 -11.30 11.85
N LYS A 49 -15.61 -10.09 11.96
CA LYS A 49 -16.33 -8.84 11.68
C LYS A 49 -15.37 -7.76 11.22
N LYS A 50 -15.76 -7.01 10.19
CA LYS A 50 -15.15 -5.75 9.79
C LYS A 50 -16.24 -4.68 9.72
N GLU A 51 -16.08 -3.60 10.47
CA GLU A 51 -16.97 -2.43 10.44
C GLU A 51 -16.20 -1.22 9.92
N VAL A 52 -16.85 -0.43 9.07
CA VAL A 52 -16.27 0.79 8.49
C VAL A 52 -17.30 1.89 8.67
N THR A 53 -16.88 2.99 9.29
CA THR A 53 -17.67 4.22 9.42
C THR A 53 -16.91 5.38 8.78
N LEU A 54 -17.52 6.57 8.79
CA LEU A 54 -16.83 7.78 8.36
C LEU A 54 -15.62 8.13 9.23
N PHE A 55 -15.46 7.55 10.41
CA PHE A 55 -14.38 7.90 11.34
C PHE A 55 -13.57 6.70 11.80
N ASP A 56 -14.08 5.49 11.68
CA ASP A 56 -13.47 4.31 12.26
C ASP A 56 -13.41 3.15 11.27
N VAL A 57 -12.35 2.36 11.39
CA VAL A 57 -12.34 0.98 10.90
C VAL A 57 -12.07 0.05 12.06
N ILE A 58 -12.93 -0.98 12.22
CA ILE A 58 -12.87 -1.92 13.33
C ILE A 58 -12.78 -3.34 12.79
N TYR A 59 -11.76 -4.08 13.22
CA TYR A 59 -11.63 -5.51 12.99
C TYR A 59 -11.93 -6.27 14.28
N THR A 60 -12.74 -7.32 14.17
CA THR A 60 -12.90 -8.31 15.23
C THR A 60 -12.36 -9.63 14.74
N LEU A 61 -11.28 -10.09 15.36
CA LEU A 61 -10.69 -11.40 15.12
C LEU A 61 -11.12 -12.37 16.23
N ALA A 62 -11.34 -13.63 15.90
CA ALA A 62 -11.61 -14.68 16.89
C ALA A 62 -10.73 -15.89 16.65
N ARG A 63 -10.23 -16.49 17.74
CA ARG A 63 -9.60 -17.80 17.68
C ARG A 63 -10.65 -18.89 17.95
N PRO A 64 -10.78 -19.90 17.09
CA PRO A 64 -11.56 -21.10 17.39
C PRO A 64 -10.95 -21.80 18.61
N SER A 65 -11.72 -22.00 19.67
CA SER A 65 -11.29 -22.76 20.85
C SER A 65 -12.48 -23.43 21.52
N ILE A 66 -12.23 -24.63 22.05
CA ILE A 66 -13.19 -25.46 22.79
C ILE A 66 -13.56 -24.80 24.14
N LEU A 67 -12.65 -23.99 24.72
CA LEU A 67 -12.79 -23.38 26.04
C LEU A 67 -13.39 -21.96 26.03
N GLY A 68 -13.91 -21.51 24.87
CA GLY A 68 -14.52 -20.20 24.69
C GLY A 68 -13.85 -19.35 23.60
N LYS A 69 -14.56 -18.34 23.10
CA LYS A 69 -14.05 -17.45 22.04
C LYS A 69 -13.05 -16.46 22.64
N ASN A 70 -11.79 -16.56 22.21
CA ASN A 70 -10.81 -15.49 22.44
C ASN A 70 -10.92 -14.49 21.29
N THR A 71 -11.59 -13.37 21.54
CA THR A 71 -11.78 -12.28 20.59
C THR A 71 -10.75 -11.18 20.79
N LEU A 72 -10.22 -10.68 19.68
CA LEU A 72 -9.37 -9.52 19.61
C LEU A 72 -10.09 -8.44 18.81
N VAL A 73 -10.03 -7.20 19.28
CA VAL A 73 -10.61 -6.05 18.57
C VAL A 73 -9.51 -5.07 18.25
N PHE A 74 -9.45 -4.62 17.00
CA PHE A 74 -8.55 -3.55 16.54
C PHE A 74 -9.41 -2.43 16.00
N ARG A 75 -9.28 -1.22 16.56
CA ARG A 75 -10.00 -0.02 16.12
C ARG A 75 -8.99 1.02 15.65
N PHE A 76 -9.24 1.56 14.47
CA PHE A 76 -8.46 2.63 13.85
C PHE A 76 -9.38 3.82 13.63
N SER A 77 -9.20 4.87 14.43
CA SER A 77 -10.00 6.11 14.36
C SER A 77 -9.24 7.16 13.55
N VAL A 78 -9.83 7.64 12.46
CA VAL A 78 -9.21 8.59 11.52
C VAL A 78 -9.76 10.00 11.73
N LEU A 79 -8.89 10.89 12.16
CA LEU A 79 -9.16 12.31 12.34
C LEU A 79 -8.49 13.11 11.21
N PRO A 80 -9.26 13.87 10.41
CA PRO A 80 -8.69 14.75 9.39
C PRO A 80 -7.93 15.91 10.03
N LYS A 81 -6.88 16.37 9.36
CA LYS A 81 -6.09 17.57 9.66
C LYS A 81 -5.93 18.41 8.40
N ASN A 82 -5.53 19.68 8.56
CA ASN A 82 -5.34 20.61 7.43
C ASN A 82 -4.39 20.07 6.35
N SER A 83 -3.39 19.26 6.71
CA SER A 83 -2.37 18.71 5.80
C SER A 83 -2.27 17.18 5.82
N GLY A 84 -3.37 16.49 6.12
CA GLY A 84 -3.41 15.03 6.11
C GLY A 84 -4.39 14.45 7.12
N CYS A 85 -4.03 13.31 7.71
CA CYS A 85 -4.85 12.62 8.71
C CYS A 85 -4.02 12.10 9.87
N THR A 86 -4.70 11.87 10.98
CA THR A 86 -4.16 11.18 12.13
C THR A 86 -5.00 9.96 12.43
N ILE A 87 -4.34 8.83 12.68
CA ILE A 87 -4.96 7.55 12.99
C ILE A 87 -4.67 7.23 14.45
N SER A 88 -5.70 7.17 15.28
CA SER A 88 -5.60 6.65 16.64
C SER A 88 -5.90 5.15 16.62
N VAL A 89 -4.95 4.35 17.11
CA VAL A 89 -5.05 2.90 17.18
C VAL A 89 -5.40 2.49 18.61
N SER A 90 -6.49 1.74 18.75
CA SER A 90 -6.92 1.12 20.00
C SER A 90 -7.14 -0.37 19.82
N THR A 91 -6.67 -1.19 20.75
CA THR A 91 -6.84 -2.65 20.69
C THR A 91 -7.46 -3.20 21.96
N LYS A 92 -8.14 -4.34 21.86
CA LYS A 92 -8.58 -5.14 23.00
C LYS A 92 -8.11 -6.58 22.81
N PRO A 93 -7.24 -7.09 23.71
CA PRO A 93 -6.63 -6.42 24.86
C PRO A 93 -5.62 -5.34 24.43
N GLU A 94 -5.48 -4.28 25.22
CA GLU A 94 -4.73 -3.04 24.90
C GLU A 94 -3.25 -3.24 24.55
N LYS A 95 -2.65 -4.37 24.96
CA LYS A 95 -1.24 -4.71 24.74
C LYS A 95 -0.81 -4.74 23.26
N PHE A 96 -1.74 -4.87 22.31
CA PHE A 96 -1.40 -4.92 20.88
C PHE A 96 -1.12 -3.53 20.29
N GLU A 97 -1.47 -2.44 20.98
CA GLU A 97 -1.21 -1.09 20.48
C GLU A 97 0.29 -0.85 20.30
N ASN A 98 1.11 -1.25 21.27
CA ASN A 98 2.57 -1.05 21.27
C ASN A 98 3.34 -1.96 20.29
N GLU A 99 2.62 -2.82 19.58
CA GLU A 99 3.20 -3.80 18.66
C GLU A 99 3.15 -3.30 17.21
N ILE A 100 2.51 -2.16 16.96
CA ILE A 100 2.48 -1.56 15.63
C ILE A 100 3.87 -1.02 15.27
N ASP A 101 4.38 -1.46 14.14
CA ASP A 101 5.57 -0.93 13.52
C ASP A 101 5.17 0.21 12.59
N GLU A 102 5.31 1.45 13.06
CA GLU A 102 4.89 2.63 12.31
C GLU A 102 5.58 2.72 10.94
N LYS A 103 6.86 2.35 10.86
CA LYS A 103 7.60 2.38 9.58
C LYS A 103 6.99 1.41 8.58
N LYS A 104 6.74 0.17 9.01
CA LYS A 104 6.10 -0.85 8.17
C LYS A 104 4.68 -0.44 7.76
N PHE A 105 3.94 0.21 8.66
CA PHE A 105 2.62 0.75 8.36
C PHE A 105 2.67 1.80 7.24
N MET A 106 3.65 2.72 7.30
CA MET A 106 3.87 3.71 6.24
C MET A 106 4.23 3.06 4.90
N GLU A 107 5.07 2.02 4.93
CA GLU A 107 5.46 1.27 3.73
C GLU A 107 4.25 0.57 3.08
N GLU A 108 3.44 -0.16 3.86
CA GLU A 108 2.23 -0.82 3.37
C GLU A 108 1.21 0.18 2.82
N PHE A 109 1.05 1.34 3.47
CA PHE A 109 0.20 2.42 2.98
C PHE A 109 0.68 2.97 1.63
N SER A 110 1.98 3.24 1.49
CA SER A 110 2.59 3.72 0.24
C SER A 110 2.41 2.72 -0.91
N ILE A 111 2.64 1.42 -0.64
CA ILE A 111 2.42 0.35 -1.62
C ILE A 111 0.96 0.34 -2.05
N PHE A 112 0.02 0.35 -1.10
CA PHE A 112 -1.42 0.35 -1.38
C PHE A 112 -1.84 1.55 -2.23
N GLN A 113 -1.41 2.76 -1.88
CA GLN A 113 -1.70 3.94 -2.68
C GLN A 113 -1.20 3.78 -4.10
N THR A 114 0.02 3.25 -4.27
CA THR A 114 0.58 3.02 -5.59
C THR A 114 -0.23 1.99 -6.38
N GLU A 115 -0.73 0.92 -5.74
CA GLU A 115 -1.59 -0.08 -6.38
C GLU A 115 -2.94 0.51 -6.79
N VAL A 116 -3.58 1.30 -5.94
CA VAL A 116 -4.83 1.99 -6.27
C VAL A 116 -4.61 2.94 -7.46
N LEU A 117 -3.52 3.69 -7.45
CA LEU A 117 -3.10 4.52 -8.58
C LEU A 117 -2.78 3.68 -9.84
N ALA A 118 -2.31 2.45 -9.67
CA ALA A 118 -2.11 1.51 -10.75
C ALA A 118 -3.42 0.88 -11.27
N VAL A 119 -4.54 0.91 -10.55
CA VAL A 119 -5.84 0.44 -11.07
C VAL A 119 -6.49 1.49 -11.99
N ALA A 120 -6.05 2.76 -11.96
CA ALA A 120 -6.44 3.75 -12.96
C ALA A 120 -6.08 3.25 -14.37
N LYS A 121 -7.01 3.41 -15.33
CA LYS A 121 -6.88 2.87 -16.69
C LYS A 121 -5.51 3.23 -17.29
N PRO A 122 -4.75 2.26 -17.82
CA PRO A 122 -3.52 2.57 -18.52
C PRO A 122 -3.84 3.41 -19.75
N ILE A 123 -3.05 4.47 -19.95
CA ILE A 123 -3.12 5.27 -21.17
C ILE A 123 -2.42 4.54 -22.31
N LEU A 124 -1.37 3.79 -21.99
CA LEU A 124 -0.58 3.07 -22.97
C LEU A 124 0.06 1.84 -22.34
N THR A 125 -0.07 0.71 -23.01
CA THR A 125 0.68 -0.53 -22.70
C THR A 125 1.49 -0.88 -23.93
N MET A 126 2.80 -1.07 -23.79
CA MET A 126 3.69 -1.42 -24.89
C MET A 126 4.79 -2.38 -24.43
N SER A 127 5.38 -3.11 -25.36
CA SER A 127 6.59 -3.92 -25.10
C SER A 127 7.76 -3.27 -25.83
N VAL A 128 8.83 -2.97 -25.11
CA VAL A 128 9.98 -2.23 -25.64
C VAL A 128 11.30 -2.88 -25.24
N PRO A 129 12.36 -2.74 -26.05
CA PRO A 129 13.71 -3.10 -25.64
C PRO A 129 14.15 -2.36 -24.36
N ARG A 130 14.93 -3.00 -23.48
CA ARG A 130 15.38 -2.40 -22.19
C ARG A 130 16.20 -1.13 -22.37
N ASP A 131 17.02 -1.07 -23.40
CA ASP A 131 17.84 0.11 -23.76
C ASP A 131 16.99 1.33 -24.14
N LYS A 132 15.69 1.15 -24.41
CA LYS A 132 14.74 2.24 -24.67
C LYS A 132 14.03 2.78 -23.43
N ILE A 133 14.28 2.20 -22.25
CA ILE A 133 13.69 2.68 -20.99
C ILE A 133 14.08 4.14 -20.68
N PRO A 134 15.35 4.58 -20.82
CA PRO A 134 15.71 5.98 -20.58
C PRO A 134 14.92 6.95 -21.46
N GLU A 135 14.78 6.64 -22.75
CA GLU A 135 14.01 7.45 -23.72
C GLU A 135 12.53 7.58 -23.32
N ILE A 136 11.92 6.51 -22.79
CA ILE A 136 10.54 6.52 -22.31
C ILE A 136 10.38 7.37 -21.05
N ILE A 137 11.37 7.34 -20.14
CA ILE A 137 11.38 8.17 -18.94
C ILE A 137 11.53 9.65 -19.32
N GLU A 138 12.42 9.98 -20.25
CA GLU A 138 12.58 11.35 -20.78
C GLU A 138 11.29 11.85 -21.45
N LEU A 139 10.64 11.00 -22.24
CA LEU A 139 9.35 11.32 -22.84
C LEU A 139 8.28 11.61 -21.76
N ALA A 140 8.20 10.78 -20.72
CA ALA A 140 7.28 11.01 -19.61
C ALA A 140 7.60 12.30 -18.85
N ILE A 141 8.88 12.61 -18.63
CA ILE A 141 9.33 13.90 -18.08
C ILE A 141 8.79 15.06 -18.89
N SER A 142 9.03 15.07 -20.20
CA SER A 142 8.57 16.15 -21.09
C SER A 142 7.04 16.33 -21.12
N ARG A 143 6.29 15.25 -20.90
CA ARG A 143 4.80 15.22 -20.95
C ARG A 143 4.13 15.44 -19.60
N SER A 144 4.89 15.50 -18.51
CA SER A 144 4.35 15.60 -17.14
C SER A 144 4.14 17.04 -16.65
N LEU A 145 4.25 18.05 -17.51
CA LEU A 145 3.93 19.43 -17.14
C LEU A 145 2.45 19.51 -16.71
N GLY A 146 2.20 19.89 -15.45
CA GLY A 146 0.86 19.94 -14.85
C GLY A 146 0.27 18.59 -14.46
N ASN A 147 0.97 17.48 -14.72
CA ASN A 147 0.43 16.13 -14.57
C ASN A 147 1.38 15.22 -13.78
N ILE A 148 0.84 14.10 -13.26
CA ILE A 148 1.66 13.03 -12.68
C ILE A 148 1.60 11.83 -13.61
N ILE A 149 2.76 11.38 -14.09
CA ILE A 149 2.88 10.20 -14.93
C ILE A 149 3.55 9.08 -14.13
N LEU A 150 2.88 7.93 -14.06
CA LEU A 150 3.40 6.69 -13.50
C LEU A 150 3.80 5.75 -14.63
N LEU A 151 5.03 5.24 -14.55
CA LEU A 151 5.54 4.21 -15.45
C LEU A 151 5.81 2.94 -14.66
N TRP A 152 5.27 1.84 -15.14
CA TRP A 152 5.53 0.50 -14.60
C TRP A 152 6.20 -0.34 -15.67
N PHE A 153 7.43 -0.73 -15.40
CA PHE A 153 8.23 -1.59 -16.26
C PHE A 153 8.26 -2.98 -15.65
N SER A 154 7.87 -4.01 -16.40
CA SER A 154 7.91 -5.41 -15.95
C SER A 154 8.55 -6.31 -16.99
N SER A 155 9.34 -7.26 -16.52
CA SER A 155 10.10 -8.20 -17.35
C SER A 155 9.63 -9.64 -17.14
N LYS A 156 10.02 -10.55 -18.04
CA LYS A 156 9.64 -11.98 -17.95
C LYS A 156 10.24 -12.68 -16.72
N ASP A 157 11.36 -12.19 -16.21
CA ASP A 157 12.02 -12.66 -14.99
C ASP A 157 11.42 -12.07 -13.69
N TYR A 158 10.20 -11.51 -13.77
CA TYR A 158 9.50 -10.92 -12.64
C TYR A 158 10.28 -9.77 -11.95
N LYS A 159 11.20 -9.11 -12.67
CA LYS A 159 11.78 -7.84 -12.22
C LYS A 159 10.85 -6.70 -12.59
N TYR A 160 10.71 -5.75 -11.69
CA TYR A 160 9.85 -4.58 -11.86
C TYR A 160 10.63 -3.31 -11.54
N VAL A 161 10.47 -2.29 -12.38
CA VAL A 161 10.89 -0.93 -12.08
C VAL A 161 9.66 -0.04 -12.11
N ARG A 162 9.50 0.78 -11.08
CA ARG A 162 8.45 1.78 -11.00
C ARG A 162 9.08 3.16 -11.02
N VAL A 163 8.52 4.03 -11.85
CA VAL A 163 8.95 5.42 -11.96
C VAL A 163 7.74 6.33 -11.79
N LYS A 164 7.91 7.39 -10.99
CA LYS A 164 6.95 8.48 -10.85
C LYS A 164 7.58 9.77 -11.34
N VAL A 165 6.89 10.40 -12.27
CA VAL A 165 7.26 11.69 -12.82
C VAL A 165 6.18 12.71 -12.48
N LYS A 166 6.57 13.90 -12.03
CA LYS A 166 5.66 14.99 -11.69
C LYS A 166 6.27 16.32 -12.13
N ASN A 167 5.50 17.14 -12.85
CA ASN A 167 5.88 18.52 -13.20
C ASN A 167 7.25 18.64 -13.89
N GLY A 168 7.59 17.71 -14.78
CA GLY A 168 8.87 17.73 -15.48
C GLY A 168 10.04 17.12 -14.69
N GLU A 169 9.79 16.46 -13.57
CA GLU A 169 10.84 15.89 -12.73
C GLU A 169 10.59 14.41 -12.40
N LEU A 170 11.67 13.63 -12.37
CA LEU A 170 11.68 12.29 -11.81
C LEU A 170 11.67 12.39 -10.28
N VAL A 171 10.53 12.11 -9.66
CA VAL A 171 10.35 12.27 -8.20
C VAL A 171 10.47 10.97 -7.42
N GLU A 172 10.36 9.81 -8.10
CA GLU A 172 10.55 8.50 -7.47
C GLU A 172 10.99 7.46 -8.51
N LYS A 173 11.95 6.61 -8.13
CA LYS A 173 12.31 5.37 -8.83
C LYS A 173 12.42 4.24 -7.80
N ILE A 174 11.70 3.15 -8.01
CA ILE A 174 11.79 1.92 -7.19
C ILE A 174 12.20 0.76 -8.08
N GLY A 175 13.26 0.06 -7.66
CA GLY A 175 13.87 -1.04 -8.40
C GLY A 175 14.85 -0.55 -9.46
N ASP A 176 15.62 -1.50 -10.00
CA ASP A 176 16.44 -1.28 -11.18
C ASP A 176 16.50 -2.53 -12.06
N PHE A 177 16.78 -2.35 -13.34
CA PHE A 177 17.16 -3.45 -14.21
C PHE A 177 18.69 -3.52 -14.28
N GLU A 178 19.24 -4.73 -14.34
CA GLU A 178 20.67 -4.90 -14.60
C GLU A 178 21.00 -4.49 -16.05
N ASP A 179 22.16 -3.85 -16.22
CA ASP A 179 22.54 -3.01 -17.37
C ASP A 179 22.71 -3.72 -18.74
N ILE A 180 22.40 -5.01 -18.88
CA ILE A 180 22.96 -5.80 -20.00
C ILE A 180 21.99 -6.78 -20.67
N SER A 181 20.68 -6.68 -20.43
CA SER A 181 19.71 -7.56 -21.10
C SER A 181 19.04 -6.87 -22.30
N THR A 182 18.96 -7.56 -23.43
CA THR A 182 18.20 -7.15 -24.62
C THR A 182 16.74 -7.61 -24.57
N ASP A 183 16.31 -8.24 -23.48
CA ASP A 183 14.97 -8.79 -23.38
C ASP A 183 13.91 -7.70 -23.33
N PRO A 184 12.81 -7.83 -24.08
CA PRO A 184 11.74 -6.83 -24.07
C PRO A 184 11.11 -6.73 -22.68
N VAL A 185 10.80 -5.49 -22.29
CA VAL A 185 10.11 -5.11 -21.06
C VAL A 185 8.75 -4.58 -21.41
N ASN A 186 7.74 -5.06 -20.69
CA ASN A 186 6.38 -4.54 -20.79
C ASN A 186 6.29 -3.27 -19.96
N VAL A 187 5.93 -2.17 -20.63
CA VAL A 187 5.72 -0.86 -20.03
C VAL A 187 4.23 -0.59 -19.96
N ILE A 188 3.78 -0.19 -18.78
CA ILE A 188 2.43 0.32 -18.54
C ILE A 188 2.57 1.78 -18.13
N VAL A 189 2.11 2.68 -18.98
CA VAL A 189 2.06 4.12 -18.74
C VAL A 189 0.67 4.49 -18.24
N LYS A 190 0.64 5.18 -17.09
CA LYS A 190 -0.58 5.71 -16.48
C LYS A 190 -0.37 7.19 -16.23
N GLN A 191 -1.29 8.02 -16.69
CA GLN A 191 -1.37 9.40 -16.24
C GLN A 191 -2.40 9.45 -15.11
N LEU A 192 -1.98 10.00 -14.00
CA LEU A 192 -2.91 10.40 -12.96
C LEU A 192 -3.43 11.78 -13.35
N ALA A 193 -4.75 11.93 -13.34
CA ALA A 193 -5.41 13.18 -13.70
C ALA A 193 -4.81 14.37 -12.94
N GLU A 194 -4.82 15.53 -13.59
CA GLU A 194 -4.44 16.81 -13.00
C GLU A 194 -5.14 17.00 -11.65
N THR A 195 -4.39 17.41 -10.64
CA THR A 195 -4.97 18.06 -9.45
C THR A 195 -5.39 19.47 -9.81
#